data_AF-A0A820DCM8-F1
#
_entry.id   AF-A0A820DCM8-F1
#
_cell.length_a   1.000
_cell.length_b   1.000
_cell.length_c   1.000
_cell.angle_alpha   90.00
_cell.angle_beta   90.00
_cell.angle_gamma   90.00
#
_symmetry.space_group_name_H-M   'P 1'
#
loop_
_entity.id
_entity.type
_entity.pdbx_description
1 polymer ?
#
loop_
_entity_poly.entity_id
_entity_poly.type
_entity_poly.pdbx_seq_one_letter_code
_entity_poly.pdbx_strand_id
1 'polypeptide(L)'
;IDERNKYYNEWKINKSLLTPRPDWDKVSNVIDGGNKRWKILSAGKSSEQLMEILIREIVNENQIESIEENDYFEANGDQESVLSFLRTSEHTQIVNRRMRRRMTGLLIKEIWTDKIRKPYNRSIRSLTPTKQYNSSGSSSPLLLSLPNTLQSPLDSTLTLADHVATYFEKRFDSKAIAIEMGYNLRDACQRYHNSEEINLFWGIITGQIEEMVYHYRMQSISQLLQHLIKMKTFFSFQHDSTLPKARKAIVSEPNSPVSMIANRRLSLFSMKVYRESPVLHHDLTMTNEQFIESLKVFYPNKTDSQIDELFLSAKYDLQHINQSIEFSLLFIEDNEGRFGKFLSTLIQQLNQEKFSYVEEIKQILLG
;
A
#
# COMPACT_ATOMS: atom_id res chain seq x y z
N ILE A 1 58.00 11.08 -25.59
CA ILE A 1 57.28 11.13 -24.28
C ILE A 1 56.06 12.04 -24.39
N ASP A 2 56.19 13.18 -25.07
CA ASP A 2 55.11 14.15 -25.23
C ASP A 2 53.91 13.64 -26.04
N GLU A 3 54.14 12.88 -27.11
CA GLU A 3 53.06 12.22 -27.87
C GLU A 3 52.31 11.20 -27.02
N ARG A 4 53.02 10.42 -26.20
CA ARG A 4 52.40 9.45 -25.27
C ARG A 4 51.51 10.17 -24.25
N ASN A 5 51.97 11.29 -23.70
CA ASN A 5 51.20 12.08 -22.74
C ASN A 5 50.00 12.76 -23.42
N LYS A 6 50.14 13.20 -24.68
CA LYS A 6 49.04 13.74 -25.50
C LYS A 6 47.95 12.69 -25.71
N TYR A 7 48.29 11.50 -26.22
CA TYR A 7 47.33 10.42 -26.43
C TYR A 7 46.68 9.94 -25.13
N TYR A 8 47.43 9.92 -24.01
CA TYR A 8 46.88 9.60 -22.70
C TYR A 8 45.83 10.63 -22.24
N ASN A 9 46.10 11.92 -22.46
CA ASN A 9 45.16 13.00 -22.12
C ASN A 9 43.92 12.98 -23.02
N GLU A 10 44.09 12.78 -24.33
CA GLU A 10 42.98 12.65 -25.28
C GLU A 10 42.11 11.43 -24.97
N TRP A 11 42.72 10.28 -24.65
CA TRP A 11 42.00 9.10 -24.20
C TRP A 11 41.21 9.37 -22.91
N LYS A 12 41.80 10.05 -21.94
CA LYS A 12 41.15 10.41 -20.67
C LYS A 12 39.94 11.32 -20.88
N ILE A 13 40.04 12.29 -21.78
CA ILE A 13 38.94 13.19 -22.16
C ILE A 13 37.84 12.40 -22.90
N ASN A 14 38.19 11.61 -23.92
CA ASN A 14 37.24 10.86 -24.74
C ASN A 14 36.51 9.77 -23.94
N LYS A 15 37.17 9.09 -23.01
CA LYS A 15 36.54 8.14 -22.08
C LYS A 15 35.43 8.78 -21.25
N SER A 16 35.58 10.05 -20.88
CA SER A 16 34.57 10.79 -20.10
C SER A 16 33.36 11.22 -20.91
N LEU A 17 33.47 11.27 -22.25
CA LEU A 17 32.44 11.68 -23.20
C LEU A 17 31.63 10.49 -23.76
N LEU A 18 32.23 9.30 -23.83
CA LEU A 18 31.64 8.10 -24.44
C LEU A 18 30.79 7.26 -23.48
N THR A 19 30.75 7.59 -22.19
CA THR A 19 29.87 6.94 -21.21
C THR A 19 28.65 7.84 -20.97
N PRO A 20 27.45 7.47 -21.44
CA PRO A 20 26.26 8.26 -21.15
C PRO A 20 26.14 8.39 -19.63
N ARG A 21 26.17 9.63 -19.14
CA ARG A 21 26.10 9.89 -17.70
C ARG A 21 24.71 9.50 -17.21
N PRO A 22 24.61 8.80 -16.07
CA PRO A 22 23.32 8.54 -15.44
C PRO A 22 22.56 9.85 -15.21
N ASP A 23 21.25 9.79 -15.32
CA ASP A 23 20.37 10.88 -14.90
C ASP A 23 20.37 10.95 -13.36
N TRP A 24 21.28 11.76 -12.82
CA TRP A 24 21.51 11.86 -11.37
C TRP A 24 20.32 12.45 -10.61
N ASP A 25 19.37 13.11 -11.27
CA ASP A 25 18.17 13.62 -10.60
C ASP A 25 17.24 12.47 -10.19
N LYS A 26 17.22 11.38 -10.95
CA LYS A 26 16.43 10.18 -10.64
C LYS A 26 16.98 9.36 -9.47
N VAL A 27 18.25 9.54 -9.14
CA VAL A 27 18.90 8.82 -8.03
C VAL A 27 18.28 9.19 -6.68
N SER A 28 17.71 10.40 -6.56
CA SER A 28 16.97 10.82 -5.37
C SER A 28 15.75 9.95 -5.03
N ASN A 29 15.21 9.22 -6.01
CA ASN A 29 14.09 8.29 -5.79
C ASN A 29 14.55 6.91 -5.29
N VAL A 30 15.84 6.61 -5.42
CA VAL A 30 16.46 5.32 -5.09
C VAL A 30 17.20 5.40 -3.74
N ILE A 31 17.76 6.57 -3.42
CA ILE A 31 18.55 6.77 -2.19
C ILE A 31 17.66 7.22 -1.02
N ASP A 32 17.92 6.64 0.15
CA ASP A 32 17.30 7.00 1.42
C ASP A 32 17.51 8.48 1.77
N GLY A 33 16.49 9.15 2.30
CA GLY A 33 16.53 10.59 2.57
C GLY A 33 16.31 11.51 1.36
N GLY A 34 16.12 10.95 0.16
CA GLY A 34 15.49 11.63 -0.97
C GLY A 34 16.30 12.79 -1.56
N ASN A 35 15.62 13.69 -2.28
CA ASN A 35 16.26 14.78 -3.02
C ASN A 35 17.08 15.73 -2.12
N LYS A 36 16.60 16.00 -0.90
CA LYS A 36 17.32 16.86 0.06
C LYS A 36 18.67 16.26 0.47
N ARG A 37 18.70 14.97 0.83
CA ARG A 37 19.94 14.26 1.19
C ARG A 37 20.84 14.05 -0.01
N TRP A 38 20.25 13.72 -1.17
CA TRP A 38 21.02 13.57 -2.41
C TRP A 38 21.73 14.86 -2.80
N LYS A 39 21.07 16.02 -2.73
CA LYS A 39 21.71 17.33 -2.98
C LYS A 39 22.91 17.60 -2.08
N ILE A 40 22.85 17.17 -0.82
CA ILE A 40 23.95 17.31 0.13
C ILE A 40 25.11 16.36 -0.24
N LEU A 41 24.79 15.10 -0.55
CA LEU A 41 25.77 14.09 -0.93
C LEU A 41 26.42 14.36 -2.29
N SER A 42 25.67 14.95 -3.22
CA SER A 42 26.10 15.22 -4.58
C SER A 42 26.83 16.55 -4.74
N ALA A 43 26.74 17.43 -3.75
CA ALA A 43 27.36 18.76 -3.80
C ALA A 43 28.88 18.66 -3.99
N GLY A 44 29.36 19.21 -5.11
CA GLY A 44 30.79 19.30 -5.41
C GLY A 44 31.47 17.97 -5.73
N LYS A 45 30.71 16.90 -6.01
CA LYS A 45 31.26 15.57 -6.34
C LYS A 45 31.31 15.33 -7.85
N SER A 46 32.32 14.60 -8.32
CA SER A 46 32.41 14.16 -9.71
C SER A 46 31.42 13.02 -9.99
N SER A 47 31.03 12.79 -11.25
CA SER A 47 30.14 11.67 -11.59
C SER A 47 30.68 10.29 -11.20
N GLU A 48 32.00 10.12 -11.11
CA GLU A 48 32.64 8.90 -10.62
C GLU A 48 32.46 8.76 -9.10
N GLN A 49 32.63 9.85 -8.36
CA GLN A 49 32.35 9.88 -6.92
C GLN A 49 30.85 9.70 -6.62
N LEU A 50 29.96 10.25 -7.45
CA LEU A 50 28.52 10.02 -7.35
C LEU A 50 28.18 8.55 -7.60
N MET A 51 28.84 7.91 -8.57
CA MET A 51 28.71 6.48 -8.81
C MET A 51 29.20 5.65 -7.63
N GLU A 52 30.34 5.99 -7.03
CA GLU A 52 30.84 5.31 -5.83
C GLU A 52 29.91 5.50 -4.63
N ILE A 53 29.35 6.70 -4.43
CA ILE A 53 28.35 6.95 -3.39
C ILE A 53 27.10 6.13 -3.65
N LEU A 54 26.61 6.09 -4.90
CA LEU A 54 25.46 5.27 -5.29
C LEU A 54 25.72 3.78 -5.07
N ILE A 55 26.87 3.28 -5.53
CA ILE A 55 27.27 1.88 -5.34
C ILE A 55 27.39 1.60 -3.85
N ARG A 56 27.99 2.48 -3.06
CA ARG A 56 28.07 2.30 -1.61
C ARG A 56 26.69 2.29 -0.97
N GLU A 57 25.76 3.15 -1.37
CA GLU A 57 24.42 3.18 -0.79
C GLU A 57 23.61 1.92 -1.20
N ILE A 58 23.70 1.49 -2.46
CA ILE A 58 23.08 0.25 -2.97
C ILE A 58 23.74 -1.00 -2.38
N VAL A 59 25.06 -0.98 -2.21
CA VAL A 59 25.82 -2.10 -1.61
C VAL A 59 25.63 -2.14 -0.10
N ASN A 60 25.41 -1.02 0.57
CA ASN A 60 24.99 -0.97 1.98
C ASN A 60 23.56 -1.51 2.19
N GLU A 61 22.74 -1.65 1.14
CA GLU A 61 21.51 -2.46 1.23
C GLU A 61 21.82 -3.97 1.40
N ASN A 62 23.02 -4.41 0.98
CA ASN A 62 23.46 -5.80 0.97
C ASN A 62 24.53 -6.13 2.02
N GLN A 63 25.41 -5.19 2.37
CA GLN A 63 26.36 -5.31 3.46
C GLN A 63 25.74 -4.74 4.73
N ILE A 64 25.59 -5.62 5.72
CA ILE A 64 25.55 -5.23 7.11
C ILE A 64 26.86 -4.46 7.32
N GLU A 65 26.84 -3.12 7.24
CA GLU A 65 27.92 -2.31 7.77
C GLU A 65 28.20 -2.88 9.15
N SER A 66 29.45 -3.30 9.38
CA SER A 66 29.92 -3.77 10.66
C SER A 66 29.30 -2.89 11.73
N ILE A 67 28.39 -3.49 12.52
CA ILE A 67 27.71 -2.86 13.65
C ILE A 67 28.83 -2.15 14.40
N GLU A 68 28.88 -0.81 14.33
CA GLU A 68 29.69 -0.08 15.29
C GLU A 68 29.18 -0.59 16.63
N GLU A 69 30.06 -1.18 17.45
CA GLU A 69 29.69 -1.96 18.64
C GLU A 69 28.83 -1.16 19.64
N ASN A 70 28.58 0.14 19.38
CA ASN A 70 27.82 1.05 20.21
C ASN A 70 26.76 1.92 19.48
N ASP A 71 26.07 1.43 18.44
CA ASP A 71 24.88 2.13 17.91
C ASP A 71 23.63 1.78 18.76
N TYR A 72 23.33 2.61 19.75
CA TYR A 72 22.20 2.46 20.66
C TYR A 72 21.26 3.66 20.59
N PHE A 73 19.96 3.42 20.67
CA PHE A 73 18.98 4.46 20.94
C PHE A 73 18.86 4.74 22.44
N GLU A 74 18.67 6.01 22.77
CA GLU A 74 18.23 6.43 24.09
C GLU A 74 16.71 6.22 24.22
N ALA A 75 16.28 5.65 25.33
CA ALA A 75 14.87 5.42 25.61
C ALA A 75 14.13 6.73 25.93
N ASN A 76 12.91 6.85 25.40
CA ASN A 76 12.03 8.00 25.59
C ASN A 76 11.25 7.98 26.91
N GLY A 77 11.46 6.95 27.75
CA GLY A 77 10.76 6.77 29.02
C GLY A 77 9.35 6.16 28.87
N ASP A 78 8.57 6.27 29.95
CA ASP A 78 7.22 5.67 30.09
C ASP A 78 6.12 6.74 30.25
N GLN A 79 6.30 7.89 29.61
CA GLN A 79 5.31 8.98 29.67
C GLN A 79 4.14 8.74 28.73
N GLU A 80 2.95 9.27 29.08
CA GLU A 80 1.75 9.19 28.24
C GLU A 80 1.91 9.93 26.90
N SER A 81 2.79 10.93 26.85
CA SER A 81 3.18 11.65 25.62
C SER A 81 3.96 10.77 24.61
N VAL A 82 4.57 9.68 25.08
CA VAL A 82 5.32 8.74 24.25
C VAL A 82 4.35 7.71 23.66
N LEU A 83 4.56 7.33 22.40
CA LEU A 83 3.75 6.30 21.75
C LEU A 83 3.82 4.98 22.53
N SER A 84 2.68 4.32 22.71
CA SER A 84 2.54 3.15 23.58
C SER A 84 3.51 2.01 23.27
N PHE A 85 3.89 1.80 22.00
CA PHE A 85 4.85 0.77 21.60
C PHE A 85 6.34 1.14 21.85
N LEU A 86 6.63 2.37 22.28
CA LEU A 86 7.98 2.87 22.60
C LEU A 86 8.20 3.06 24.11
N ARG A 87 7.15 2.91 24.91
CA ARG A 87 7.20 3.16 26.36
C ARG A 87 8.03 2.10 27.06
N THR A 88 9.04 2.54 27.79
CA THR A 88 9.85 1.67 28.66
C THR A 88 10.48 2.46 29.80
N SER A 89 10.44 1.90 31.00
CA SER A 89 11.11 2.41 32.19
C SER A 89 12.36 1.59 32.56
N GLU A 90 12.52 0.40 31.99
CA GLU A 90 13.53 -0.58 32.40
C GLU A 90 14.75 -0.61 31.45
N HIS A 91 14.58 -0.21 30.18
CA HIS A 91 15.65 -0.24 29.19
C HIS A 91 16.10 1.17 28.86
N THR A 92 17.38 1.47 29.13
CA THR A 92 17.99 2.78 28.87
C THR A 92 18.73 2.83 27.54
N GLN A 93 19.33 1.71 27.13
CA GLN A 93 20.05 1.56 25.86
C GLN A 93 19.39 0.47 25.02
N ILE A 94 18.92 0.86 23.83
CA ILE A 94 18.18 -0.03 22.92
C ILE A 94 19.01 -0.23 21.67
N VAL A 95 19.27 -1.48 21.29
CA VAL A 95 20.14 -1.79 20.14
C VAL A 95 19.54 -1.25 18.84
N ASN A 96 20.34 -0.47 18.10
CA ASN A 96 19.99 -0.06 16.76
C ASN A 96 20.39 -1.16 15.76
N ARG A 97 19.41 -1.89 15.25
CA ARG A 97 19.61 -2.89 14.19
C ARG A 97 19.61 -2.30 12.79
N ARG A 98 19.40 -0.99 12.65
CA ARG A 98 19.24 -0.28 11.38
C ARG A 98 18.29 -1.01 10.44
N MET A 99 17.03 -1.16 10.87
CA MET A 99 16.01 -1.87 10.10
C MET A 99 15.98 -1.40 8.64
N ARG A 100 16.07 -2.34 7.70
CA ARG A 100 16.08 -2.07 6.26
C ARG A 100 14.69 -1.74 5.75
N ARG A 101 14.62 -0.93 4.69
CA ARG A 101 13.39 -0.51 4.00
C ARG A 101 12.41 -1.66 3.74
N ARG A 102 12.87 -2.73 3.09
CA ARG A 102 12.03 -3.90 2.79
C ARG A 102 11.45 -4.53 4.06
N MET A 103 12.27 -4.69 5.11
CA MET A 103 11.80 -5.23 6.38
C MET A 103 10.75 -4.31 7.02
N THR A 104 10.98 -2.99 6.97
CA THR A 104 10.02 -1.98 7.44
C THR A 104 8.68 -2.09 6.71
N GLY A 105 8.70 -2.18 5.38
CA GLY A 105 7.49 -2.34 4.56
C GLY A 105 6.72 -3.63 4.89
N LEU A 106 7.43 -4.75 5.02
CA LEU A 106 6.83 -6.04 5.40
C LEU A 106 6.23 -6.00 6.81
N LEU A 107 6.94 -5.41 7.78
CA LEU A 107 6.47 -5.26 9.15
C LEU A 107 5.20 -4.39 9.22
N ILE A 108 5.20 -3.24 8.55
CA ILE A 108 4.03 -2.36 8.45
C ILE A 108 2.85 -3.10 7.83
N LYS A 109 3.10 -3.84 6.75
CA LYS A 109 2.08 -4.66 6.11
C LYS A 109 1.50 -5.65 7.11
N GLU A 110 2.34 -6.43 7.77
CA GLU A 110 1.93 -7.43 8.77
C GLU A 110 1.10 -6.82 9.91
N ILE A 111 1.48 -5.65 10.42
CA ILE A 111 0.70 -4.90 11.42
C ILE A 111 -0.70 -4.59 10.88
N TRP A 112 -0.80 -4.03 9.67
CA TRP A 112 -2.11 -3.78 9.04
C TRP A 112 -2.90 -5.08 8.83
N THR A 113 -2.22 -6.17 8.43
CA THR A 113 -2.88 -7.47 8.24
C THR A 113 -3.48 -7.99 9.55
N ASP A 114 -2.78 -7.86 10.67
CA ASP A 114 -3.24 -8.30 11.99
C ASP A 114 -4.42 -7.45 12.47
N LYS A 115 -4.33 -6.12 12.27
CA LYS A 115 -5.39 -5.18 12.63
C LYS A 115 -6.69 -5.47 11.89
N ILE A 116 -6.61 -5.73 10.58
CA ILE A 116 -7.78 -6.02 9.73
C ILE A 116 -8.31 -7.45 9.95
N ARG A 117 -7.44 -8.43 10.21
CA ARG A 117 -7.83 -9.83 10.47
C ARG A 117 -8.60 -10.01 11.78
N LYS A 118 -8.47 -9.07 12.71
CA LYS A 118 -9.27 -8.99 13.94
C LYS A 118 -10.45 -8.03 13.73
N PRO A 119 -11.57 -8.45 13.10
CA PRO A 119 -12.78 -7.64 13.20
C PRO A 119 -13.19 -7.61 14.68
N TYR A 120 -13.26 -6.40 15.24
CA TYR A 120 -14.28 -5.93 16.18
C TYR A 120 -15.25 -7.03 16.66
N ASN A 121 -14.81 -7.86 17.61
CA ASN A 121 -15.61 -8.93 18.24
C ASN A 121 -15.14 -9.08 19.70
N ARG A 122 -15.14 -7.98 20.45
CA ARG A 122 -15.07 -8.03 21.92
C ARG A 122 -16.39 -7.69 22.62
N SER A 123 -17.42 -7.29 21.88
CA SER A 123 -18.71 -6.87 22.45
C SER A 123 -19.87 -7.74 21.93
N ILE A 124 -19.79 -9.07 22.06
CA ILE A 124 -20.95 -9.98 22.29
C ILE A 124 -20.42 -11.28 22.93
N ARG A 125 -19.83 -11.19 24.12
CA ARG A 125 -19.70 -12.35 25.04
C ARG A 125 -19.94 -11.91 26.48
N SER A 126 -21.05 -11.24 26.70
CA SER A 126 -21.65 -11.12 28.03
C SER A 126 -23.10 -10.72 27.84
N LEU A 127 -23.93 -11.71 27.53
CA LEU A 127 -25.35 -11.80 27.87
C LEU A 127 -25.75 -13.13 27.26
N THR A 128 -25.51 -14.20 28.02
CA THR A 128 -26.25 -15.45 27.86
C THR A 128 -27.67 -15.18 28.31
N PRO A 129 -28.71 -15.25 27.46
CA PRO A 129 -29.99 -15.71 27.91
C PRO A 129 -29.91 -17.24 27.87
N THR A 130 -29.79 -17.84 29.05
CA THR A 130 -30.14 -19.24 29.29
C THR A 130 -31.49 -19.49 28.63
N LYS A 131 -31.50 -20.19 27.50
CA LYS A 131 -32.74 -20.63 26.85
C LYS A 131 -32.79 -22.15 26.93
N GLN A 132 -33.46 -22.61 27.98
CA GLN A 132 -34.27 -23.81 27.89
C GLN A 132 -35.18 -23.63 26.66
N TYR A 133 -35.08 -24.55 25.70
CA TYR A 133 -36.10 -24.69 24.66
C TYR A 133 -36.63 -26.12 24.71
N ASN A 134 -37.85 -26.23 25.23
CA ASN A 134 -38.79 -27.24 24.78
C ASN A 134 -39.33 -26.78 23.41
N SER A 135 -39.37 -27.73 22.48
CA SER A 135 -39.87 -27.57 21.12
C SER A 135 -41.40 -27.68 21.07
N SER A 136 -42.05 -26.68 20.48
CA SER A 136 -43.22 -26.90 19.61
C SER A 136 -43.59 -25.64 18.82
N GLY A 137 -43.76 -25.81 17.50
CA GLY A 137 -44.82 -25.17 16.73
C GLY A 137 -44.54 -23.84 15.99
N SER A 138 -44.72 -23.92 14.66
CA SER A 138 -45.42 -22.93 13.81
C SER A 138 -44.66 -21.71 13.23
N SER A 139 -44.35 -21.83 11.95
CA SER A 139 -44.70 -20.95 10.81
C SER A 139 -44.53 -19.41 10.86
N SER A 140 -43.54 -18.96 10.07
CA SER A 140 -43.55 -17.79 9.14
C SER A 140 -43.62 -16.34 9.70
N PRO A 141 -43.40 -15.29 8.88
CA PRO A 141 -42.10 -14.85 8.33
C PRO A 141 -41.84 -13.36 8.68
N LEU A 142 -40.59 -12.93 8.92
CA LEU A 142 -40.30 -11.50 9.13
C LEU A 142 -39.25 -10.96 8.18
N LEU A 143 -39.78 -10.28 7.15
CA LEU A 143 -39.38 -8.98 6.63
C LEU A 143 -37.93 -8.52 6.91
N LEU A 144 -37.10 -8.61 5.87
CA LEU A 144 -35.89 -7.80 5.72
C LEU A 144 -36.26 -6.31 5.70
N SER A 145 -36.05 -5.65 6.83
CA SER A 145 -35.79 -4.20 6.84
C SER A 145 -34.29 -3.98 6.70
N LEU A 146 -33.89 -3.24 5.67
CA LEU A 146 -32.52 -2.75 5.50
C LEU A 146 -32.19 -1.77 6.63
N PRO A 147 -30.97 -1.82 7.21
CA PRO A 147 -30.42 -0.65 7.90
C PRO A 147 -29.66 0.21 6.88
N ASN A 148 -30.36 1.21 6.36
CA ASN A 148 -29.76 2.45 5.89
C ASN A 148 -29.46 3.29 7.14
N THR A 149 -28.24 3.25 7.65
CA THR A 149 -27.68 4.33 8.46
C THR A 149 -26.18 4.15 8.65
N LEU A 150 -25.43 5.18 8.26
CA LEU A 150 -24.14 5.54 8.85
C LEU A 150 -24.36 5.73 10.36
N GLN A 151 -24.23 4.66 11.13
CA GLN A 151 -24.08 4.72 12.56
C GLN A 151 -22.76 4.04 12.91
N SER A 152 -21.80 4.89 13.26
CA SER A 152 -20.57 4.54 13.93
C SER A 152 -20.87 3.57 15.08
N PRO A 153 -20.33 2.33 15.07
CA PRO A 153 -20.38 1.49 16.24
C PRO A 153 -19.38 2.04 17.26
N LEU A 154 -19.93 2.40 18.41
CA LEU A 154 -19.33 3.03 19.56
C LEU A 154 -18.40 2.04 20.32
N ASP A 155 -17.28 1.59 19.75
CA ASP A 155 -16.13 0.98 20.48
C ASP A 155 -14.78 1.18 19.73
N SER A 156 -14.39 2.42 19.43
CA SER A 156 -13.11 2.74 18.75
C SER A 156 -12.17 3.59 19.62
N THR A 157 -11.50 3.02 20.61
CA THR A 157 -10.56 3.79 21.46
C THR A 157 -9.11 3.37 21.36
N LEU A 158 -8.77 2.25 20.71
CA LEU A 158 -7.37 1.84 20.56
C LEU A 158 -6.76 2.51 19.33
N THR A 159 -5.78 3.38 19.56
CA THR A 159 -5.03 4.04 18.49
C THR A 159 -4.21 3.01 17.70
N LEU A 160 -3.69 3.40 16.52
CA LEU A 160 -2.75 2.53 15.80
C LEU A 160 -1.50 2.23 16.65
N ALA A 161 -1.03 3.18 17.45
CA ALA A 161 0.09 2.97 18.37
C ALA A 161 -0.20 1.85 19.39
N ASP A 162 -1.40 1.84 19.98
CA ASP A 162 -1.81 0.81 20.95
C ASP A 162 -1.95 -0.56 20.31
N HIS A 163 -2.43 -0.59 19.08
CA HIS A 163 -2.47 -1.81 18.29
C HIS A 163 -1.06 -2.34 18.01
N VAL A 164 -0.11 -1.48 17.65
CA VAL A 164 1.29 -1.87 17.42
C VAL A 164 1.94 -2.39 18.69
N ALA A 165 1.71 -1.76 19.85
CA ALA A 165 2.20 -2.25 21.13
C ALA A 165 1.68 -3.67 21.41
N THR A 166 0.36 -3.85 21.31
CA THR A 166 -0.30 -5.15 21.48
C THR A 166 0.20 -6.19 20.46
N TYR A 167 0.51 -5.76 19.24
CA TYR A 167 1.02 -6.62 18.17
C TYR A 167 2.44 -7.10 18.47
N PHE A 168 3.34 -6.21 18.89
CA PHE A 168 4.71 -6.57 19.24
C PHE A 168 4.79 -7.48 20.46
N GLU A 169 3.99 -7.23 21.50
CA GLU A 169 3.92 -8.12 22.66
C GLU A 169 3.43 -9.53 22.29
N LYS A 170 2.54 -9.65 21.30
CA LYS A 170 2.05 -10.95 20.83
C LYS A 170 3.00 -11.65 19.88
N ARG A 171 3.77 -10.88 19.11
CA ARG A 171 4.68 -11.39 18.08
C ARG A 171 6.02 -11.82 18.67
N PHE A 172 6.52 -11.07 19.65
CA PHE A 172 7.82 -11.30 20.24
C PHE A 172 7.66 -11.83 21.66
N ASP A 173 8.29 -12.97 21.94
CA ASP A 173 8.19 -13.65 23.23
C ASP A 173 8.80 -12.86 24.40
N SER A 174 9.59 -11.82 24.09
CA SER A 174 10.25 -10.95 25.07
C SER A 174 9.87 -9.49 24.86
N LYS A 175 9.45 -8.84 25.95
CA LYS A 175 9.15 -7.40 26.00
C LYS A 175 10.35 -6.54 25.57
N ALA A 176 11.57 -6.97 25.89
CA ALA A 176 12.79 -6.29 25.47
C ALA A 176 12.93 -6.25 23.94
N ILE A 177 12.65 -7.38 23.26
CA ILE A 177 12.69 -7.46 21.79
C ILE A 177 11.55 -6.63 21.18
N ALA A 178 10.35 -6.66 21.78
CA ALA A 178 9.24 -5.83 21.32
C ALA A 178 9.58 -4.33 21.35
N ILE A 179 10.19 -3.86 22.43
CA ILE A 179 10.66 -2.47 22.59
C ILE A 179 11.76 -2.17 21.58
N GLU A 180 12.75 -3.05 21.46
CA GLU A 180 13.83 -2.92 20.48
C GLU A 180 13.29 -2.76 19.06
N MET A 181 12.32 -3.58 18.69
CA MET A 181 11.69 -3.50 17.38
C MET A 181 10.85 -2.24 17.19
N GLY A 182 10.24 -1.71 18.25
CA GLY A 182 9.56 -0.43 18.23
C GLY A 182 10.48 0.75 17.90
N TYR A 183 11.63 0.83 18.55
CA TYR A 183 12.60 1.90 18.29
C TYR A 183 13.19 1.80 16.89
N ASN A 184 13.50 0.59 16.43
CA ASN A 184 13.97 0.34 15.08
C ASN A 184 12.91 0.66 14.01
N LEU A 185 11.63 0.37 14.28
CA LEU A 185 10.54 0.76 13.39
C LEU A 185 10.38 2.29 13.32
N ARG A 186 10.45 2.98 14.47
CA ARG A 186 10.42 4.46 14.50
C ARG A 186 11.55 5.05 13.67
N ASP A 187 12.78 4.65 13.94
CA ASP A 187 13.96 5.12 13.21
C ASP A 187 13.80 4.88 11.70
N ALA A 188 13.41 3.67 11.31
CA ALA A 188 13.18 3.34 9.91
C ALA A 188 12.08 4.21 9.28
N CYS A 189 10.96 4.44 9.97
CA CYS A 189 9.90 5.33 9.48
C CYS A 189 10.41 6.76 9.23
N GLN A 190 11.33 7.25 10.07
CA GLN A 190 11.96 8.57 9.89
C GLN A 190 12.95 8.57 8.71
N ARG A 191 13.80 7.55 8.59
CA ARG A 191 14.75 7.42 7.46
C ARG A 191 14.05 7.28 6.11
N TYR A 192 12.97 6.50 6.07
CA TYR A 192 12.21 6.18 4.87
C TYR A 192 10.95 7.06 4.68
N HIS A 193 10.90 8.26 5.26
CA HIS A 193 9.77 9.19 5.17
C HIS A 193 9.40 9.62 3.75
N ASN A 194 10.29 9.44 2.77
CA ASN A 194 9.99 9.71 1.37
C ASN A 194 9.09 8.64 0.72
N SER A 195 8.97 7.46 1.33
CA SER A 195 8.01 6.46 0.89
C SER A 195 6.61 6.89 1.31
N GLU A 196 5.69 7.01 0.35
CA GLU A 196 4.32 7.40 0.64
C GLU A 196 3.65 6.42 1.64
N GLU A 197 3.88 5.12 1.48
CA GLU A 197 3.29 4.07 2.33
C GLU A 197 3.79 4.13 3.77
N ILE A 198 5.11 4.29 3.94
CA ILE A 198 5.75 4.35 5.26
C ILE A 198 5.38 5.67 5.94
N ASN A 199 5.35 6.77 5.20
CA ASN A 199 4.97 8.08 5.72
C ASN A 199 3.49 8.13 6.12
N LEU A 200 2.60 7.50 5.33
CA LEU A 200 1.18 7.37 5.69
C LEU A 200 1.04 6.58 7.00
N PHE A 201 1.71 5.44 7.12
CA PHE A 201 1.72 4.67 8.36
C PHE A 201 2.25 5.47 9.54
N TRP A 202 3.37 6.17 9.37
CA TRP A 202 3.99 6.99 10.41
C TRP A 202 3.10 8.18 10.81
N GLY A 203 2.45 8.84 9.86
CA GLY A 203 1.48 9.88 10.13
C GLY A 203 0.28 9.37 10.93
N ILE A 204 -0.20 8.15 10.63
CA ILE A 204 -1.30 7.54 11.39
C ILE A 204 -0.87 7.13 12.79
N ILE A 205 0.30 6.50 12.94
CA ILE A 205 0.76 6.03 14.26
C ILE A 205 1.08 7.17 15.21
N THR A 206 1.47 8.33 14.70
CA THR A 206 1.71 9.56 15.47
C THR A 206 0.44 10.39 15.70
N GLY A 207 -0.69 10.00 15.11
CA GLY A 207 -1.95 10.74 15.21
C GLY A 207 -2.02 12.01 14.36
N GLN A 208 -1.05 12.25 13.47
CA GLN A 208 -1.05 13.37 12.52
C GLN A 208 -2.04 13.15 11.36
N ILE A 209 -2.29 11.89 11.01
CA ILE A 209 -3.19 11.49 9.94
C ILE A 209 -4.24 10.55 10.51
N GLU A 210 -5.50 10.74 10.14
CA GLU A 210 -6.56 9.83 10.54
C GLU A 210 -6.41 8.46 9.88
N GLU A 211 -6.61 7.40 10.66
CA GLU A 211 -6.55 6.02 10.18
C GLU A 211 -7.53 5.74 9.03
N MET A 212 -8.67 6.46 8.99
CA MET A 212 -9.64 6.36 7.90
C MET A 212 -9.04 6.65 6.52
N VAL A 213 -7.98 7.46 6.43
CA VAL A 213 -7.30 7.76 5.16
C VAL A 213 -6.72 6.47 4.54
N TYR A 214 -6.10 5.62 5.36
CA TYR A 214 -5.58 4.33 4.90
C TYR A 214 -6.71 3.41 4.45
N HIS A 215 -7.76 3.26 5.26
CA HIS A 215 -8.89 2.37 4.94
C HIS A 215 -9.62 2.82 3.67
N TYR A 216 -9.81 4.12 3.48
CA TYR A 216 -10.39 4.67 2.26
C TYR A 216 -9.52 4.35 1.03
N ARG A 217 -8.21 4.60 1.08
CA ARG A 217 -7.27 4.27 -0.01
C ARG A 217 -7.36 2.78 -0.36
N MET A 218 -7.31 1.92 0.65
CA MET A 218 -7.41 0.48 0.50
C MET A 218 -8.75 0.04 -0.10
N GLN A 219 -9.85 0.66 0.33
CA GLN A 219 -11.18 0.40 -0.20
C GLN A 219 -11.31 0.82 -1.67
N SER A 220 -10.82 2.00 -2.05
CA SER A 220 -10.85 2.47 -3.44
C SER A 220 -10.10 1.55 -4.38
N ILE A 221 -8.90 1.09 -4.00
CA ILE A 221 -8.11 0.12 -4.77
C ILE A 221 -8.87 -1.20 -4.92
N SER A 222 -9.48 -1.70 -3.84
CA SER A 222 -10.27 -2.94 -3.86
C SER A 222 -11.48 -2.83 -4.78
N GLN A 223 -12.22 -1.72 -4.70
CA GLN A 223 -13.40 -1.47 -5.53
C GLN A 223 -13.06 -1.42 -7.02
N LEU A 224 -11.93 -0.79 -7.38
CA LEU A 224 -11.46 -0.76 -8.76
C LEU A 224 -11.15 -2.17 -9.27
N LEU A 225 -10.41 -2.98 -8.52
CA LEU A 225 -10.12 -4.36 -8.92
C LEU A 225 -11.40 -5.19 -9.10
N GLN A 226 -12.34 -5.08 -8.15
CA GLN A 226 -13.63 -5.77 -8.24
C GLN A 226 -14.43 -5.32 -9.47
N HIS A 227 -14.40 -4.02 -9.79
CA HIS A 227 -15.03 -3.48 -10.98
C HIS A 227 -14.42 -4.04 -12.27
N LEU A 228 -13.09 -4.07 -12.38
CA LEU A 228 -12.40 -4.63 -13.53
C LEU A 228 -12.73 -6.12 -13.72
N ILE A 229 -12.80 -6.89 -12.64
CA ILE A 229 -13.24 -8.29 -12.70
C ILE A 229 -14.68 -8.39 -13.23
N LYS A 230 -15.60 -7.55 -12.75
CA LYS A 230 -16.98 -7.51 -13.23
C LYS A 230 -17.05 -7.15 -14.72
N MET A 231 -16.33 -6.12 -15.14
CA MET A 231 -16.29 -5.68 -16.54
C MET A 231 -15.70 -6.76 -17.45
N LYS A 232 -14.63 -7.44 -17.01
CA LYS A 232 -14.08 -8.60 -17.74
C LYS A 232 -15.13 -9.68 -17.99
N THR A 233 -15.92 -10.03 -16.96
CA THR A 233 -17.01 -11.00 -17.12
C THR A 233 -18.08 -10.49 -18.08
N PHE A 234 -18.44 -9.21 -18.01
CA PHE A 234 -19.40 -8.60 -18.92
C PHE A 234 -18.96 -8.66 -20.38
N PHE A 235 -17.70 -8.32 -20.68
CA PHE A 235 -17.17 -8.37 -22.03
C PHE A 235 -17.06 -9.79 -22.59
N SER A 236 -16.80 -10.81 -21.76
CA SER A 236 -16.85 -12.21 -22.22
C SER A 236 -18.26 -12.61 -22.69
N PHE A 237 -19.32 -12.11 -22.05
CA PHE A 237 -20.70 -12.43 -22.46
C PHE A 237 -21.17 -11.68 -23.70
N GLN A 238 -20.54 -10.55 -24.06
CA GLN A 238 -20.90 -9.81 -25.28
C GLN A 238 -20.36 -10.46 -26.56
N HIS A 239 -19.22 -11.16 -26.48
CA HIS A 239 -18.64 -11.87 -27.62
C HIS A 239 -19.33 -13.21 -27.93
N ASP A 240 -19.97 -13.85 -26.93
CA ASP A 240 -20.78 -15.06 -27.11
C ASP A 240 -22.21 -14.71 -27.62
N SER A 241 -22.31 -14.13 -28.81
CA SER A 241 -23.60 -13.79 -29.44
C SER A 241 -24.33 -14.99 -30.07
N THR A 242 -24.09 -16.23 -29.61
CA THR A 242 -24.86 -17.42 -29.99
C THR A 242 -25.55 -18.06 -28.79
N LEU A 243 -26.43 -17.32 -28.12
CA LEU A 243 -27.49 -17.90 -27.26
C LEU A 243 -28.64 -16.89 -27.08
N PRO A 244 -29.66 -16.92 -27.95
CA PRO A 244 -30.83 -16.08 -27.79
C PRO A 244 -31.77 -16.75 -26.78
N LYS A 245 -31.76 -16.32 -25.50
CA LYS A 245 -32.91 -16.32 -24.55
C LYS A 245 -32.62 -16.06 -23.05
N ALA A 246 -31.41 -15.67 -22.62
CA ALA A 246 -31.16 -15.39 -21.20
C ALA A 246 -31.32 -13.90 -20.78
N ARG A 247 -32.04 -13.08 -21.56
CA ARG A 247 -32.23 -11.64 -21.28
C ARG A 247 -33.16 -11.32 -20.09
N LYS A 248 -33.54 -12.31 -19.27
CA LYS A 248 -34.47 -12.12 -18.13
C LYS A 248 -34.01 -12.74 -16.80
N ALA A 249 -32.80 -13.28 -16.67
CA ALA A 249 -32.41 -14.03 -15.45
C ALA A 249 -31.22 -13.45 -14.65
N ILE A 250 -30.81 -12.19 -14.88
CA ILE A 250 -29.68 -11.59 -14.13
C ILE A 250 -30.17 -10.74 -12.93
N VAL A 251 -31.49 -10.56 -12.78
CA VAL A 251 -32.08 -9.92 -11.59
C VAL A 251 -33.12 -10.86 -10.99
N SER A 252 -32.70 -11.88 -10.23
CA SER A 252 -33.52 -12.51 -9.15
C SER A 252 -33.01 -13.87 -8.66
N GLU A 253 -31.71 -14.11 -8.44
CA GLU A 253 -31.31 -15.29 -7.66
C GLU A 253 -30.28 -14.96 -6.57
N PRO A 254 -30.71 -14.91 -5.28
CA PRO A 254 -29.84 -14.60 -4.14
C PRO A 254 -28.80 -15.69 -3.81
N ASN A 255 -28.76 -16.79 -4.57
CA ASN A 255 -27.83 -17.90 -4.41
C ASN A 255 -26.97 -18.20 -5.65
N SER A 256 -26.96 -17.31 -6.66
CA SER A 256 -26.01 -17.42 -7.78
C SER A 256 -24.58 -17.34 -7.25
N PRO A 257 -23.60 -18.10 -7.80
CA PRO A 257 -22.19 -17.98 -7.43
C PRO A 257 -21.69 -16.52 -7.48
N VAL A 258 -22.25 -15.72 -8.39
CA VAL A 258 -21.99 -14.28 -8.56
C VAL A 258 -22.49 -13.46 -7.37
N SER A 259 -23.67 -13.80 -6.82
CA SER A 259 -24.22 -13.16 -5.62
C SER A 259 -23.45 -13.54 -4.34
N MET A 260 -22.91 -14.76 -4.28
CA MET A 260 -22.05 -15.20 -3.17
C MET A 260 -20.67 -14.51 -3.17
N ILE A 261 -20.15 -14.15 -4.35
CA ILE A 261 -18.89 -13.41 -4.49
C ILE A 261 -19.08 -11.92 -4.19
N ALA A 262 -20.21 -11.33 -4.60
CA ALA A 262 -20.53 -9.92 -4.35
C ALA A 262 -20.88 -9.60 -2.89
N ASN A 263 -21.42 -10.56 -2.13
CA ASN A 263 -21.87 -10.35 -0.74
C ASN A 263 -20.83 -10.70 0.33
N ARG A 264 -19.66 -11.25 -0.03
CA ARG A 264 -18.55 -11.34 0.92
C ARG A 264 -17.89 -9.97 1.01
N ARG A 265 -17.87 -9.37 2.20
CA ARG A 265 -16.98 -8.23 2.53
C ARG A 265 -15.54 -8.68 2.29
N LEU A 266 -15.07 -8.51 1.06
CA LEU A 266 -13.68 -8.77 0.67
C LEU A 266 -12.85 -7.63 1.26
N SER A 267 -12.35 -7.81 2.49
CA SER A 267 -11.17 -7.05 2.90
C SER A 267 -10.05 -7.42 1.93
N LEU A 268 -9.12 -6.49 1.64
CA LEU A 268 -7.99 -6.72 0.73
C LEU A 268 -7.17 -7.98 1.05
N PHE A 269 -7.31 -8.54 2.26
CA PHE A 269 -6.74 -9.83 2.62
C PHE A 269 -7.35 -11.05 1.93
N SER A 270 -8.49 -10.88 1.27
CA SER A 270 -9.02 -11.89 0.37
C SER A 270 -8.18 -12.05 -0.90
N MET A 271 -7.17 -11.19 -1.17
CA MET A 271 -6.16 -11.45 -2.22
C MET A 271 -5.28 -12.68 -1.94
N LYS A 272 -5.12 -13.14 -0.68
CA LYS A 272 -4.56 -14.47 -0.42
C LYS A 272 -5.50 -15.59 -0.87
N VAL A 273 -6.82 -15.40 -0.77
CA VAL A 273 -7.82 -16.36 -1.27
C VAL A 273 -7.81 -16.43 -2.80
N TYR A 274 -7.47 -15.33 -3.49
CA TYR A 274 -7.24 -15.33 -4.95
C TYR A 274 -5.96 -16.08 -5.35
N ARG A 275 -5.00 -16.26 -4.45
CA ARG A 275 -3.73 -16.96 -4.71
C ARG A 275 -3.85 -18.49 -4.69
N GLU A 276 -4.89 -19.03 -4.06
CA GLU A 276 -5.02 -20.48 -3.77
C GLU A 276 -6.29 -21.11 -4.39
N SER A 277 -7.12 -20.34 -5.10
CA SER A 277 -8.29 -20.89 -5.79
C SER A 277 -7.93 -21.33 -7.22
N PRO A 278 -7.99 -22.64 -7.55
CA PRO A 278 -7.62 -23.15 -8.87
C PRO A 278 -8.58 -22.72 -9.99
N VAL A 279 -9.69 -22.04 -9.66
CA VAL A 279 -10.80 -21.78 -10.58
C VAL A 279 -10.68 -20.40 -11.28
N LEU A 280 -9.76 -19.53 -10.87
CA LEU A 280 -9.66 -18.14 -11.38
C LEU A 280 -8.49 -17.88 -12.34
N HIS A 281 -7.74 -18.90 -12.73
CA HIS A 281 -6.58 -18.75 -13.63
C HIS A 281 -6.92 -18.59 -15.12
N HIS A 282 -8.19 -18.52 -15.50
CA HIS A 282 -8.56 -18.27 -16.90
C HIS A 282 -8.82 -16.77 -17.14
N ASP A 283 -7.75 -16.11 -17.58
CA ASP A 283 -7.68 -14.84 -18.32
C ASP A 283 -8.32 -13.61 -17.68
N LEU A 284 -7.70 -13.06 -16.62
CA LEU A 284 -7.92 -11.67 -16.16
C LEU A 284 -7.24 -10.65 -17.10
N THR A 285 -7.45 -10.83 -18.41
CA THR A 285 -6.92 -9.99 -19.48
C THR A 285 -8.04 -9.27 -20.20
N MET A 286 -7.85 -7.99 -20.53
CA MET A 286 -8.82 -7.17 -21.28
C MET A 286 -8.10 -6.48 -22.43
N THR A 287 -8.80 -6.14 -23.51
CA THR A 287 -8.19 -5.28 -24.55
C THR A 287 -7.96 -3.88 -23.99
N ASN A 288 -7.09 -3.13 -24.65
CA ASN A 288 -6.81 -1.74 -24.27
C ASN A 288 -8.10 -0.89 -24.23
N GLU A 289 -8.96 -1.06 -25.23
CA GLU A 289 -10.22 -0.32 -25.35
C GLU A 289 -11.16 -0.69 -24.20
N GLN A 290 -11.31 -2.00 -23.92
CA GLN A 290 -12.16 -2.49 -22.82
C GLN A 290 -11.67 -2.00 -21.46
N PHE A 291 -10.35 -1.93 -21.26
CA PHE A 291 -9.76 -1.42 -20.03
C PHE A 291 -10.02 0.09 -19.86
N ILE A 292 -9.80 0.89 -20.90
CA ILE A 292 -10.09 2.33 -20.89
C ILE A 292 -11.58 2.57 -20.64
N GLU A 293 -12.46 1.83 -21.33
CA GLU A 293 -13.91 1.92 -21.12
C GLU A 293 -14.28 1.59 -19.67
N SER A 294 -13.68 0.55 -19.09
CA SER A 294 -13.91 0.18 -17.70
C SER A 294 -13.48 1.27 -16.72
N LEU A 295 -12.35 1.94 -16.98
CA LEU A 295 -11.90 3.07 -16.17
C LEU A 295 -12.85 4.26 -16.27
N LYS A 296 -13.34 4.59 -17.48
CA LYS A 296 -14.32 5.67 -17.70
C LYS A 296 -15.64 5.41 -16.99
N VAL A 297 -16.11 4.16 -17.02
CA VAL A 297 -17.33 3.75 -16.30
C VAL A 297 -17.14 3.87 -14.78
N PHE A 298 -15.97 3.51 -14.26
CA PHE A 298 -15.70 3.57 -12.81
C PHE A 298 -15.45 4.99 -12.31
N TYR A 299 -14.78 5.82 -13.11
CA TYR A 299 -14.42 7.19 -12.79
C TYR A 299 -15.09 8.20 -13.74
N PRO A 300 -16.41 8.41 -13.62
CA PRO A 300 -17.15 9.30 -14.53
C PRO A 300 -16.71 10.77 -14.45
N ASN A 301 -16.11 11.18 -13.34
CA ASN A 301 -15.68 12.57 -13.11
C ASN A 301 -14.21 12.82 -13.50
N LYS A 302 -13.46 11.79 -13.89
CA LYS A 302 -12.08 11.97 -14.35
C LYS A 302 -12.08 12.48 -15.79
N THR A 303 -11.17 13.39 -16.07
CA THR A 303 -10.94 13.88 -17.45
C THR A 303 -10.30 12.79 -18.31
N ASP A 304 -10.47 12.86 -19.62
CA ASP A 304 -9.82 11.93 -20.54
C ASP A 304 -8.29 11.89 -20.34
N SER A 305 -7.66 13.04 -20.07
CA SER A 305 -6.23 13.11 -19.78
C SER A 305 -5.83 12.31 -18.52
N GLN A 306 -6.66 12.31 -17.47
CA GLN A 306 -6.39 11.55 -16.26
C GLN A 306 -6.57 10.04 -16.49
N ILE A 307 -7.56 9.66 -17.31
CA ILE A 307 -7.78 8.26 -17.71
C ILE A 307 -6.62 7.78 -18.60
N ASP A 308 -6.15 8.60 -19.54
CA ASP A 308 -5.02 8.28 -20.40
C ASP A 308 -3.73 8.13 -19.58
N GLU A 309 -3.51 8.97 -18.57
CA GLU A 309 -2.39 8.82 -17.65
C GLU A 309 -2.43 7.49 -16.86
N LEU A 310 -3.62 7.09 -16.41
CA LEU A 310 -3.83 5.78 -15.75
C LEU A 310 -3.58 4.63 -16.74
N PHE A 311 -4.03 4.75 -17.97
CA PHE A 311 -3.77 3.74 -18.99
C PHE A 311 -2.28 3.62 -19.34
N LEU A 312 -1.59 4.73 -19.53
CA LEU A 312 -0.15 4.76 -19.83
C LEU A 312 0.68 4.21 -18.66
N SER A 313 0.32 4.53 -17.42
CA SER A 313 0.98 3.98 -16.24
C SER A 313 0.74 2.47 -16.09
N ALA A 314 -0.44 1.97 -16.43
CA ALA A 314 -0.70 0.53 -16.51
C ALA A 314 0.17 -0.17 -17.58
N LYS A 315 0.31 0.45 -18.77
CA LYS A 315 1.18 -0.09 -19.83
C LYS A 315 2.66 -0.07 -19.46
N TYR A 316 3.09 0.96 -18.75
CA TYR A 316 4.45 1.06 -18.22
C TYR A 316 4.77 -0.11 -17.27
N ASP A 317 3.87 -0.39 -16.33
CA ASP A 317 4.08 -1.46 -15.34
C ASP A 317 4.14 -2.85 -15.97
N LEU A 318 3.29 -3.10 -16.97
CA LEU A 318 3.24 -4.40 -17.63
C LEU A 318 4.40 -4.63 -18.60
N GLN A 319 5.18 -3.59 -18.95
CA GLN A 319 6.28 -3.65 -19.92
C GLN A 319 5.90 -4.31 -21.27
N HIS A 320 4.60 -4.40 -21.56
CA HIS A 320 4.05 -5.18 -22.67
C HIS A 320 3.62 -4.27 -23.83
N ILE A 321 4.05 -4.64 -25.04
CA ILE A 321 3.62 -4.05 -26.32
C ILE A 321 2.25 -4.61 -26.77
N ASN A 322 1.73 -5.61 -26.06
CA ASN A 322 0.52 -6.32 -26.46
C ASN A 322 -0.73 -5.43 -26.39
N GLN A 323 -1.71 -5.73 -27.25
CA GLN A 323 -3.03 -5.06 -27.28
C GLN A 323 -3.94 -5.45 -26.10
N SER A 324 -3.47 -6.35 -25.23
CA SER A 324 -4.16 -6.79 -24.01
C SER A 324 -3.44 -6.28 -22.74
N ILE A 325 -4.21 -6.15 -21.67
CA ILE A 325 -3.79 -5.76 -20.33
C ILE A 325 -4.18 -6.88 -19.37
N GLU A 326 -3.18 -7.51 -18.74
CA GLU A 326 -3.40 -8.39 -17.59
C GLU A 326 -3.52 -7.55 -16.33
N PHE A 327 -4.75 -7.13 -16.02
CA PHE A 327 -4.97 -6.12 -14.99
C PHE A 327 -4.72 -6.65 -13.57
N SER A 328 -4.71 -7.97 -13.34
CA SER A 328 -4.37 -8.57 -12.04
C SER A 328 -2.97 -8.19 -11.57
N LEU A 329 -2.01 -8.11 -12.49
CA LEU A 329 -0.61 -7.79 -12.19
C LEU A 329 -0.44 -6.33 -11.71
N LEU A 330 -1.33 -5.43 -12.11
CA LEU A 330 -1.30 -4.01 -11.71
C LEU A 330 -1.56 -3.82 -10.20
N PHE A 331 -2.13 -4.82 -9.53
CA PHE A 331 -2.45 -4.78 -8.09
C PHE A 331 -1.46 -5.57 -7.24
N ILE A 332 -0.37 -6.04 -7.83
CA ILE A 332 0.69 -6.74 -7.12
C ILE A 332 1.68 -5.72 -6.57
N GLU A 333 2.15 -5.98 -5.35
CA GLU A 333 3.25 -5.23 -4.75
C GLU A 333 4.59 -5.84 -5.16
N ASP A 334 5.59 -4.99 -5.36
CA ASP A 334 6.96 -5.42 -5.63
C ASP A 334 7.60 -6.08 -4.38
N ASN A 335 8.84 -6.51 -4.55
CA ASN A 335 9.66 -7.09 -3.49
C ASN A 335 9.85 -6.16 -2.27
N GLU A 336 9.60 -4.86 -2.41
CA GLU A 336 9.71 -3.89 -1.33
C GLU A 336 8.35 -3.49 -0.73
N GLY A 337 7.26 -4.09 -1.22
CA GLY A 337 5.90 -3.71 -0.80
C GLY A 337 5.37 -2.45 -1.47
N ARG A 338 6.04 -1.93 -2.51
CA ARG A 338 5.56 -0.79 -3.29
C ARG A 338 4.56 -1.25 -4.34
N PHE A 339 3.57 -0.41 -4.59
CA PHE A 339 2.71 -0.58 -5.74
C PHE A 339 3.39 -0.10 -7.03
N GLY A 340 2.95 -0.64 -8.17
CA GLY A 340 3.39 -0.19 -9.50
C GLY A 340 3.03 1.27 -9.80
N LYS A 341 3.53 1.77 -10.93
CA LYS A 341 3.28 3.12 -11.43
C LYS A 341 1.78 3.41 -11.58
N PHE A 342 0.99 2.42 -12.00
CA PHE A 342 -0.46 2.53 -12.14
C PHE A 342 -1.14 2.95 -10.84
N LEU A 343 -0.93 2.19 -9.77
CA LEU A 343 -1.56 2.45 -8.49
C LEU A 343 -1.00 3.72 -7.85
N SER A 344 0.31 3.97 -7.94
CA SER A 344 0.87 5.24 -7.44
C SER A 344 0.27 6.47 -8.14
N THR A 345 0.11 6.43 -9.47
CA THR A 345 -0.61 7.48 -10.22
C THR A 345 -2.06 7.60 -9.78
N LEU A 346 -2.77 6.49 -9.60
CA LEU A 346 -4.15 6.50 -9.12
C LEU A 346 -4.29 7.17 -7.76
N ILE A 347 -3.43 6.80 -6.81
CA ILE A 347 -3.44 7.34 -5.46
C ILE A 347 -3.09 8.83 -5.48
N GLN A 348 -2.12 9.22 -6.31
CA GLN A 348 -1.76 10.63 -6.51
C GLN A 348 -2.96 11.44 -7.04
N GLN A 349 -3.66 10.93 -8.06
CA GLN A 349 -4.85 11.59 -8.59
C GLN A 349 -5.97 11.71 -7.54
N LEU A 350 -6.24 10.64 -6.77
CA LEU A 350 -7.25 10.67 -5.69
C LEU A 350 -6.90 11.71 -4.61
N ASN A 351 -5.62 11.82 -4.25
CA ASN A 351 -5.15 12.82 -3.29
C ASN A 351 -5.32 14.25 -3.83
N GLN A 352 -5.02 14.48 -5.11
CA GLN A 352 -5.21 15.77 -5.77
C GLN A 352 -6.69 16.16 -5.86
N GLU A 353 -7.56 15.22 -6.25
CA GLU A 353 -9.01 15.42 -6.30
C GLU A 353 -9.57 15.79 -4.93
N LYS A 354 -9.16 15.07 -3.89
CA LYS A 354 -9.55 15.38 -2.50
C LYS A 354 -9.08 16.77 -2.09
N PHE A 355 -7.84 17.14 -2.42
CA PHE A 355 -7.30 18.46 -2.10
C PHE A 355 -8.11 19.57 -2.78
N SER A 356 -8.35 19.45 -4.09
CA SER A 356 -9.16 20.42 -4.86
C SER A 356 -10.56 20.57 -4.28
N TYR A 357 -11.22 19.46 -3.93
CA TYR A 357 -12.55 19.49 -3.32
C TYR A 357 -12.56 20.18 -1.94
N VAL A 358 -11.55 19.94 -1.11
CA VAL A 358 -11.42 20.62 0.19
C VAL A 358 -11.19 22.11 0.01
N GLU A 359 -10.34 22.52 -0.95
CA GLU A 359 -10.12 23.93 -1.25
C GLU A 359 -11.39 24.59 -1.79
N GLU A 360 -12.15 23.93 -2.66
CA GLU A 360 -13.45 24.41 -3.13
C GLU A 360 -14.42 24.64 -1.97
N ILE A 361 -14.55 23.68 -1.05
CA ILE A 361 -15.38 23.84 0.16
C ILE A 361 -14.89 25.02 1.00
N LYS A 362 -13.58 25.17 1.20
CA LYS A 362 -13.04 26.31 1.97
C LYS A 362 -13.39 27.64 1.31
N GLN A 363 -13.30 27.74 -0.01
CA GLN A 363 -13.69 28.96 -0.73
C GLN A 363 -15.20 29.25 -0.54
N ILE A 364 -16.04 28.22 -0.55
CA ILE A 364 -17.50 28.36 -0.32
C ILE A 364 -17.81 28.77 1.13
N LEU A 365 -17.00 28.36 2.10
CA LEU A 365 -17.20 28.66 3.52
C LEU A 365 -16.59 29.99 3.97
N LEU A 366 -15.56 30.48 3.26
CA LEU A 366 -14.83 31.71 3.57
C LEU A 366 -15.21 32.89 2.67
N GLY A 367 -15.86 32.63 1.53
CA GLY A 367 -16.53 33.63 0.68
C GLY A 367 -17.99 33.76 1.05
#